data_AF-A0A0Q8NI21-F1
#
_entry.id   AF-A0A0Q8NI21-F1
#
_cell.length_a   1.000
_cell.length_b   1.000
_cell.length_c   1.000
_cell.angle_alpha   90.00
_cell.angle_beta   90.00
_cell.angle_gamma   90.00
#
_symmetry.space_group_name_H-M   'P 1'
#
loop_
_entity.id
_entity.type
_entity.pdbx_description
1 polymer ?
#
loop_
_entity_poly.entity_id
_entity_poly.type
_entity_poly.pdbx_seq_one_letter_code
_entity_poly.pdbx_strand_id
1 'polypeptide(L)'
;MSSQPEEPKATLPTDKVVFGVSAVAVLGVVAWGVFAADSLGRVSSSALGWVLHNFGWLFVVAADVFLVLTVLLAFSRFGRIRLGRDDEEPEFNTLAWIAMMFSAGMGIGLMFYGVGEPLQLYAAPQPGSGIEPQTPAAAQSALEFSLFHWTLHPWAIYAVGGLALAYTTFRKGRGNRISAAFVPLIAGVRSGASPEKHPPSE
;
A
#
# COMPACT_ATOMS: atom_id res chain seq x y z
N MET A 1 14.83 -41.89 16.41
CA MET A 1 15.25 -40.49 16.57
C MET A 1 15.51 -39.95 15.17
N SER A 2 14.47 -39.42 14.49
CA SER A 2 14.64 -38.92 13.12
C SER A 2 15.35 -37.57 13.18
N SER A 3 16.51 -37.48 12.53
CA SER A 3 17.20 -36.23 12.28
C SER A 3 16.29 -35.33 11.45
N GLN A 4 15.74 -34.30 12.08
CA GLN A 4 15.08 -33.21 11.36
C GLN A 4 16.13 -32.56 10.45
N PRO A 5 15.83 -32.32 9.16
CA PRO A 5 16.75 -31.57 8.30
C PRO A 5 16.98 -30.17 8.89
N GLU A 6 18.24 -29.76 9.01
CA GLU A 6 18.59 -28.42 9.50
C GLU A 6 17.87 -27.35 8.66
N GLU A 7 17.05 -26.53 9.31
CA GLU A 7 16.46 -25.35 8.68
C GLU A 7 17.58 -24.45 8.14
N PRO A 8 17.54 -24.04 6.86
CA PRO A 8 18.52 -23.11 6.33
C PRO A 8 18.45 -21.81 7.12
N LYS A 9 19.51 -21.46 7.86
CA LYS A 9 19.62 -20.15 8.53
C LYS A 9 19.46 -19.05 7.49
N ALA A 10 18.29 -18.41 7.46
CA ALA A 10 18.00 -17.26 6.62
C ALA A 10 18.88 -16.08 7.04
N THR A 11 20.11 -16.03 6.53
CA THR A 11 21.10 -14.99 6.80
C THR A 11 21.20 -14.06 5.60
N LEU A 12 20.06 -13.46 5.22
CA LEU A 12 20.14 -12.30 4.34
C LEU A 12 20.72 -11.14 5.16
N PRO A 13 21.91 -10.60 4.81
CA PRO A 13 22.52 -9.55 5.59
C PRO A 13 21.68 -8.28 5.54
N THR A 14 21.57 -7.58 6.68
CA THR A 14 20.90 -6.27 6.75
C THR A 14 21.60 -5.28 5.82
N ASP A 15 20.82 -4.61 4.98
CA ASP A 15 21.31 -3.49 4.18
C ASP A 15 21.61 -2.31 5.12
N LYS A 16 22.88 -2.16 5.49
CA LYS A 16 23.34 -1.16 6.46
C LYS A 16 23.08 0.27 6.00
N VAL A 17 23.06 0.53 4.69
CA VAL A 17 22.83 1.86 4.14
C VAL A 17 21.35 2.22 4.29
N VAL A 18 20.46 1.34 3.82
CA VAL A 18 19.01 1.56 3.95
C VAL A 18 18.60 1.65 5.42
N PHE A 19 19.13 0.76 6.26
CA PHE A 19 18.85 0.77 7.69
C PHE A 19 19.37 2.05 8.36
N GLY A 20 20.63 2.41 8.13
CA GLY A 20 21.26 3.57 8.75
C GLY A 20 20.57 4.89 8.39
N VAL A 21 20.28 5.10 7.10
CA VAL A 21 19.57 6.31 6.63
C VAL A 21 18.16 6.38 7.23
N SER A 22 17.42 5.27 7.22
CA SER A 22 16.06 5.22 7.78
C SER A 22 16.05 5.46 9.29
N ALA A 23 16.98 4.83 10.02
CA ALA A 23 17.09 4.99 11.46
C ALA A 23 17.41 6.44 11.85
N VAL A 24 18.38 7.07 11.19
CA VAL A 24 18.73 8.47 11.43
C VAL A 24 17.56 9.40 11.12
N ALA A 25 16.86 9.17 10.00
CA ALA A 25 15.70 9.98 9.64
C ALA A 25 14.57 9.88 10.68
N VAL A 26 14.21 8.65 11.11
CA VAL A 26 13.18 8.42 12.13
C VAL A 26 13.58 9.03 13.46
N LEU A 27 14.79 8.78 13.93
CA LEU A 27 15.28 9.34 15.20
C LEU A 27 15.37 10.86 15.16
N GLY A 28 15.72 11.45 14.01
CA GLY A 28 15.73 12.89 13.82
C GLY A 28 14.35 13.51 13.97
N VAL A 29 13.31 12.93 13.35
CA VAL A 29 11.92 13.41 13.50
C VAL A 29 11.42 13.22 14.93
N VAL A 30 11.72 12.08 15.56
CA VAL A 30 11.35 11.83 16.97
C VAL A 30 12.02 12.84 17.90
N ALA A 31 13.33 13.07 17.75
CA ALA A 31 14.04 14.07 18.53
C ALA A 31 13.46 15.47 18.32
N TRP A 32 13.13 15.83 17.07
CA TRP A 32 12.49 17.11 16.78
C TRP A 32 11.14 17.26 17.49
N GLY A 33 10.31 16.21 17.49
CA GLY A 33 9.04 16.20 18.22
C GLY A 33 9.20 16.32 19.73
N VAL A 34 10.23 15.67 20.31
CA VAL A 34 10.51 15.73 21.76
C VAL A 34 11.03 17.10 22.19
N PHE A 35 11.93 17.69 21.43
CA PHE A 35 12.62 18.93 21.83
C PHE A 35 11.96 20.21 21.31
N ALA A 36 11.17 20.16 20.24
CA ALA A 36 10.52 21.34 19.66
C ALA A 36 9.17 21.01 18.99
N ALA A 37 8.25 20.44 19.77
CA ALA A 37 6.90 20.06 19.34
C ALA A 37 6.13 21.18 18.61
N ASP A 38 6.15 22.41 19.13
CA ASP A 38 5.46 23.56 18.50
C ASP A 38 6.03 23.89 17.12
N SER A 39 7.35 23.79 16.98
CA SER A 39 8.01 23.99 15.69
C SER A 39 7.64 22.89 14.71
N LEU A 40 7.66 21.63 15.16
CA LEU A 40 7.26 20.49 14.33
C LEU A 40 5.80 20.64 13.87
N GLY A 41 4.89 21.02 14.78
CA GLY A 41 3.48 21.27 14.47
C GLY A 41 3.31 22.33 13.39
N ARG A 42 3.91 23.52 13.56
CA ARG A 42 3.83 24.61 12.57
C ARG A 42 4.38 24.20 11.20
N VAL A 43 5.54 23.55 11.17
CA VAL A 43 6.14 23.12 9.90
C VAL A 43 5.28 22.04 9.24
N SER A 44 4.77 21.07 10.02
CA SER A 44 3.93 19.99 9.51
C SER A 44 2.61 20.52 8.93
N SER A 45 1.94 21.45 9.62
CA SER A 45 0.71 22.08 9.12
C SER A 45 0.95 22.91 7.86
N SER A 46 2.06 23.69 7.82
CA SER A 46 2.42 24.47 6.64
C SER A 46 2.76 23.57 5.45
N ALA A 47 3.52 22.50 5.67
CA ALA A 47 3.86 21.52 4.65
C ALA A 47 2.63 20.77 4.14
N LEU A 48 1.74 20.32 5.05
CA LEU A 48 0.48 19.69 4.69
C LEU A 48 -0.38 20.62 3.81
N GLY A 49 -0.56 21.87 4.24
CA GLY A 49 -1.32 22.87 3.47
C GLY A 49 -0.72 23.09 2.08
N TRP A 50 0.61 23.18 1.98
CA TRP A 50 1.31 23.32 0.69
C TRP A 50 1.12 22.08 -0.20
N VAL A 51 1.23 20.87 0.35
CA VAL A 51 1.01 19.62 -0.40
C VAL A 51 -0.42 19.53 -0.90
N LEU A 52 -1.42 19.79 -0.05
CA LEU A 52 -2.82 19.72 -0.45
C LEU A 52 -3.17 20.78 -1.50
N HIS A 53 -2.64 21.99 -1.38
CA HIS A 53 -2.88 23.06 -2.35
C HIS A 53 -2.29 22.76 -3.74
N ASN A 54 -1.06 22.22 -3.80
CA ASN A 54 -0.37 22.03 -5.08
C ASN A 54 -0.58 20.63 -5.68
N PHE A 55 -0.73 19.61 -4.83
CA PHE A 55 -0.78 18.20 -5.24
C PHE A 55 -2.09 17.50 -4.85
N GLY A 56 -3.06 18.18 -4.23
CA GLY A 56 -4.35 17.57 -3.86
C GLY A 56 -5.05 16.87 -5.03
N TRP A 57 -5.03 17.49 -6.21
CA TRP A 57 -5.58 16.91 -7.44
C TRP A 57 -4.88 15.60 -7.84
N LEU A 58 -3.57 15.49 -7.60
CA LEU A 58 -2.80 14.29 -7.93
C LEU A 58 -3.24 13.10 -7.09
N PHE A 59 -3.56 13.31 -5.80
CA PHE A 59 -4.06 12.23 -4.93
C PHE A 59 -5.40 11.69 -5.43
N VAL A 60 -6.32 12.57 -5.81
CA VAL A 60 -7.64 12.18 -6.34
C VAL A 60 -7.50 11.40 -7.66
N VAL A 61 -6.77 11.99 -8.63
CA VAL A 61 -6.55 11.34 -9.93
C VAL A 61 -5.81 10.01 -9.76
N ALA A 62 -4.81 9.93 -8.90
CA ALA A 62 -4.08 8.69 -8.66
C ALA A 62 -4.99 7.61 -8.09
N ALA A 63 -5.84 7.93 -7.11
CA ALA A 63 -6.77 6.96 -6.52
C ALA A 63 -7.74 6.40 -7.58
N ASP A 64 -8.30 7.27 -8.43
CA ASP A 64 -9.17 6.85 -9.54
C ASP A 64 -8.41 5.99 -10.57
N VAL A 65 -7.17 6.39 -10.92
CA VAL A 65 -6.33 5.62 -11.84
C VAL A 65 -6.01 4.22 -11.29
N PHE A 66 -5.68 4.10 -10.00
CA PHE A 66 -5.45 2.79 -9.36
C PHE A 66 -6.71 1.92 -9.38
N LEU A 67 -7.88 2.52 -9.14
CA LEU A 67 -9.15 1.80 -9.22
C LEU A 67 -9.43 1.29 -10.63
N VAL A 68 -9.36 2.16 -11.63
CA VAL A 68 -9.54 1.79 -13.04
C VAL A 68 -8.52 0.75 -13.47
N LEU A 69 -7.25 0.92 -13.11
CA LEU A 69 -6.19 -0.04 -13.42
C LEU A 69 -6.47 -1.42 -12.82
N THR A 70 -6.92 -1.48 -11.56
CA THR A 70 -7.27 -2.74 -10.90
C THR A 70 -8.39 -3.46 -11.64
N VAL A 71 -9.46 -2.74 -11.99
CA VAL A 71 -10.59 -3.28 -12.77
C VAL A 71 -10.11 -3.78 -14.13
N LEU A 72 -9.33 -2.97 -14.86
CA LEU A 72 -8.80 -3.35 -16.17
C LEU A 72 -7.92 -4.59 -16.08
N LEU A 73 -7.02 -4.68 -15.09
CA LEU A 73 -6.17 -5.85 -14.90
C LEU A 73 -7.01 -7.10 -14.60
N ALA A 74 -7.98 -6.99 -13.70
CA ALA A 74 -8.86 -8.10 -13.31
C ALA A 74 -9.67 -8.67 -14.50
N PHE A 75 -10.23 -7.82 -15.35
CA PHE A 75 -11.05 -8.25 -16.50
C PHE A 75 -10.26 -8.47 -17.79
N SER A 76 -8.97 -8.09 -17.84
CA SER A 76 -8.12 -8.33 -19.01
C SER A 76 -7.55 -9.75 -19.05
N ARG A 77 -6.82 -10.06 -20.14
CA ARG A 77 -6.01 -11.29 -20.25
C ARG A 77 -4.98 -11.44 -19.11
N PHE A 78 -4.57 -10.36 -18.47
CA PHE A 78 -3.56 -10.39 -17.40
C PHE A 78 -4.13 -10.96 -16.09
N GLY A 79 -5.43 -10.81 -15.84
CA GLY A 79 -6.09 -11.40 -14.67
C GLY A 79 -6.12 -12.93 -14.68
N ARG A 80 -5.82 -13.57 -15.82
CA ARG A 80 -5.72 -15.03 -15.96
C ARG A 80 -4.34 -15.58 -15.58
N ILE A 81 -3.35 -14.70 -15.33
CA ILE A 81 -1.99 -15.11 -14.98
C ILE A 81 -1.96 -15.56 -13.52
N ARG A 82 -1.49 -16.79 -13.28
CA ARG A 82 -1.25 -17.30 -11.93
C ARG A 82 -0.03 -16.60 -11.31
N LEU A 83 -0.16 -16.19 -10.04
CA LEU A 83 0.91 -15.55 -9.27
C LEU A 83 1.81 -16.60 -8.62
N GLY A 84 2.52 -17.35 -9.46
CA GLY A 84 3.35 -18.49 -9.10
C GLY A 84 3.80 -19.23 -10.36
N ARG A 85 4.13 -20.50 -10.26
CA ARG A 85 4.35 -21.38 -11.43
C ARG A 85 3.01 -21.71 -12.11
N ASP A 86 3.05 -22.17 -13.36
CA ASP A 86 1.82 -22.44 -14.12
C ASP A 86 1.00 -23.60 -13.52
N ASP A 87 1.70 -24.55 -12.91
CA ASP A 87 1.17 -25.75 -12.25
C ASP A 87 0.96 -25.59 -10.74
N GLU A 88 1.24 -24.42 -10.17
CA GLU A 88 1.13 -24.17 -8.74
C GLU A 88 -0.33 -23.96 -8.32
N GLU A 89 -0.72 -24.64 -7.23
CA GLU A 89 -2.04 -24.50 -6.62
C GLU A 89 -2.00 -23.51 -5.43
N PRO A 90 -3.14 -22.87 -5.08
CA PRO A 90 -3.19 -21.98 -3.93
C PRO A 90 -2.83 -22.72 -2.63
N GLU A 91 -1.90 -22.15 -1.85
CA GLU A 91 -1.48 -22.70 -0.55
C GLU A 91 -2.62 -22.68 0.49
N PHE A 92 -3.51 -21.68 0.38
CA PHE A 92 -4.67 -21.52 1.26
C PHE A 92 -5.97 -21.66 0.46
N ASN A 93 -6.97 -22.31 1.07
CA ASN A 93 -8.30 -22.33 0.49
C ASN A 93 -8.92 -20.92 0.45
N THR A 94 -9.91 -20.72 -0.43
CA THR A 94 -10.52 -19.40 -0.68
C THR A 94 -11.09 -18.74 0.57
N LEU A 95 -11.71 -19.51 1.47
CA LEU A 95 -12.30 -18.95 2.69
C LEU A 95 -11.21 -18.44 3.65
N ALA A 96 -10.16 -19.23 3.85
CA ALA A 96 -9.02 -18.84 4.67
C ALA A 96 -8.31 -17.62 4.07
N TRP A 97 -8.16 -17.56 2.74
CA TRP A 97 -7.57 -16.41 2.06
C TRP A 97 -8.39 -15.12 2.26
N ILE A 98 -9.72 -15.17 2.09
CA ILE A 98 -10.60 -14.02 2.35
C ILE A 98 -10.52 -13.59 3.82
N ALA A 99 -10.54 -14.54 4.75
CA ALA A 99 -10.43 -14.24 6.18
C ALA A 99 -9.10 -13.52 6.52
N MET A 100 -7.99 -13.94 5.92
CA MET A 100 -6.68 -13.27 6.09
C MET A 100 -6.69 -11.83 5.55
N MET A 101 -7.36 -11.56 4.43
CA MET A 101 -7.46 -10.20 3.90
C MET A 101 -8.22 -9.26 4.86
N PHE A 102 -9.32 -9.72 5.44
CA PHE A 102 -10.05 -8.95 6.45
C PHE A 102 -9.25 -8.76 7.74
N SER A 103 -8.54 -9.81 8.19
CA SER A 103 -7.71 -9.72 9.40
C SER A 103 -6.53 -8.77 9.25
N ALA A 104 -5.93 -8.67 8.06
CA ALA A 104 -4.81 -7.77 7.80
C ALA A 104 -5.24 -6.31 7.55
N GLY A 105 -6.39 -6.10 6.91
CA GLY A 105 -6.82 -4.77 6.44
C GLY A 105 -7.72 -3.97 7.40
N MET A 106 -8.53 -4.63 8.22
CA MET A 106 -9.55 -3.98 9.06
C MET A 106 -9.02 -3.65 10.47
N GLY A 107 -8.00 -2.79 10.52
CA GLY A 107 -7.31 -2.43 11.76
C GLY A 107 -7.98 -1.32 12.59
N ILE A 108 -7.13 -0.55 13.29
CA ILE A 108 -7.48 0.60 14.13
C ILE A 108 -8.30 1.66 13.37
N GLY A 109 -8.08 1.81 12.07
CA GLY A 109 -8.77 2.79 11.23
C GLY A 109 -10.29 2.70 11.33
N LEU A 110 -10.86 1.50 11.25
CA LEU A 110 -12.31 1.30 11.36
C LEU A 110 -12.81 1.51 12.80
N MET A 111 -12.00 1.19 13.80
CA MET A 111 -12.38 1.43 15.20
C MET A 111 -12.52 2.93 15.52
N PHE A 112 -11.66 3.78 14.92
CA PHE A 112 -11.70 5.22 15.13
C PHE A 112 -12.64 5.93 14.16
N TYR A 113 -12.50 5.67 12.86
CA TYR A 113 -13.21 6.42 11.82
C TYR A 113 -14.50 5.75 11.35
N GLY A 114 -14.74 4.48 11.69
CA GLY A 114 -15.99 3.79 11.30
C GLY A 114 -17.26 4.47 11.83
N VAL A 115 -17.17 5.12 13.00
CA VAL A 115 -18.24 6.01 13.52
C VAL A 115 -17.82 7.48 13.41
N GLY A 116 -16.54 7.77 13.65
CA GLY A 116 -16.04 9.14 13.72
C GLY A 116 -16.25 9.93 12.44
N GLU A 117 -15.96 9.34 11.29
CA GLU A 117 -16.06 10.05 10.01
C GLU A 117 -17.50 10.31 9.57
N PRO A 118 -18.44 9.33 9.57
CA PRO A 118 -19.83 9.60 9.26
C PRO A 118 -20.44 10.67 10.17
N LEU A 119 -20.10 10.64 11.48
CA LEU A 119 -20.61 11.63 12.43
C LEU A 119 -20.05 13.03 12.16
N GLN A 120 -18.77 13.14 11.82
CA GLN A 120 -18.15 14.41 11.44
C GLN A 120 -18.78 14.97 10.16
N LEU A 121 -18.97 14.14 9.13
CA LEU A 121 -19.59 14.55 7.87
C LEU A 121 -21.08 14.90 8.02
N TYR A 122 -21.78 14.26 8.96
CA TYR A 122 -23.16 14.61 9.31
C TYR A 122 -23.26 15.97 10.00
N ALA A 123 -22.32 16.26 10.91
CA ALA A 123 -22.26 17.53 11.64
C ALA A 123 -21.70 18.69 10.80
N ALA A 124 -20.84 18.39 9.83
CA ALA A 124 -20.24 19.34 8.91
C ALA A 124 -20.13 18.71 7.51
N PRO A 125 -21.20 18.79 6.69
CA PRO A 125 -21.21 18.29 5.32
C PRO A 125 -20.10 18.92 4.46
N GLN A 126 -19.78 18.26 3.34
CA GLN A 126 -18.62 18.64 2.52
C GLN A 126 -18.75 20.08 2.04
N PRO A 127 -17.66 20.87 2.09
CA PRO A 127 -17.67 22.24 1.58
C PRO A 127 -18.15 22.29 0.12
N GLY A 128 -19.08 23.20 -0.17
CA GLY A 128 -19.64 23.36 -1.52
C GLY A 128 -20.76 22.37 -1.88
N SER A 129 -21.16 21.47 -0.98
CA SER A 129 -22.30 20.55 -1.20
C SER A 129 -23.67 21.25 -1.14
N GLY A 130 -23.77 22.38 -0.42
CA GLY A 130 -25.04 23.07 -0.16
C GLY A 130 -26.00 22.29 0.75
N ILE A 131 -25.52 21.23 1.40
CA ILE A 131 -26.32 20.38 2.30
C ILE A 131 -26.31 20.97 3.70
N GLU A 132 -27.51 21.17 4.27
CA GLU A 132 -27.64 21.62 5.65
C GLU A 132 -27.20 20.51 6.63
N PRO A 133 -26.35 20.84 7.63
CA PRO A 133 -25.92 19.91 8.66
C PRO A 133 -27.08 19.24 9.40
N GLN A 134 -26.84 18.04 9.90
CA GLN A 134 -27.77 17.33 10.78
C GLN A 134 -29.17 17.07 10.18
N THR A 135 -29.25 16.97 8.86
CA THR A 135 -30.47 16.63 8.13
C THR A 135 -30.43 15.20 7.59
N PRO A 136 -31.57 14.61 7.19
CA PRO A 136 -31.57 13.32 6.50
C PRO A 136 -30.68 13.30 5.25
N ALA A 137 -30.60 14.42 4.51
CA ALA A 137 -29.71 14.55 3.36
C ALA A 137 -28.22 14.52 3.76
N ALA A 138 -27.85 15.19 4.87
CA ALA A 138 -26.50 15.11 5.41
C ALA A 138 -26.14 13.69 5.87
N ALA A 139 -27.08 12.95 6.47
CA ALA A 139 -26.85 11.58 6.91
C ALA A 139 -26.55 10.65 5.73
N GLN A 140 -27.31 10.79 4.64
CA GLN A 140 -27.08 10.03 3.42
C GLN A 140 -25.70 10.36 2.82
N SER A 141 -25.40 11.65 2.62
CA SER A 141 -24.12 12.08 2.03
C SER A 141 -22.92 11.67 2.89
N ALA A 142 -23.04 11.73 4.22
CA ALA A 142 -21.99 11.30 5.13
C ALA A 142 -21.63 9.81 4.95
N LEU A 143 -22.64 8.95 4.80
CA LEU A 143 -22.43 7.53 4.54
C LEU A 143 -21.84 7.28 3.15
N GLU A 144 -22.31 8.00 2.12
CA GLU A 144 -21.77 7.90 0.76
C GLU A 144 -20.26 8.20 0.71
N PHE A 145 -19.84 9.30 1.35
CA PHE A 145 -18.42 9.67 1.40
C PHE A 145 -17.59 8.73 2.29
N SER A 146 -18.14 8.28 3.41
CA SER A 146 -17.45 7.30 4.25
C SER A 146 -17.24 5.98 3.48
N LEU A 147 -18.24 5.52 2.73
CA LEU A 147 -18.08 4.36 1.86
C LEU A 147 -17.06 4.61 0.75
N PHE A 148 -17.07 5.79 0.13
CA PHE A 148 -16.07 6.16 -0.88
C PHE A 148 -14.64 6.08 -0.31
N HIS A 149 -14.39 6.57 0.90
CA HIS A 149 -13.07 6.54 1.53
C HIS A 149 -12.61 5.16 2.01
N TRP A 150 -13.53 4.26 2.39
CA TRP A 150 -13.18 2.97 3.02
C TRP A 150 -13.42 1.73 2.16
N THR A 151 -13.92 1.90 0.93
CA THR A 151 -14.17 0.78 0.00
C THR A 151 -13.18 0.79 -1.18
N LEU A 152 -13.64 0.90 -2.41
CA LEU A 152 -12.89 0.46 -3.58
C LEU A 152 -11.53 1.18 -3.78
N HIS A 153 -11.47 2.49 -3.53
CA HIS A 153 -10.27 3.29 -3.77
C HIS A 153 -9.03 2.84 -2.98
N PRO A 154 -9.03 2.78 -1.63
CA PRO A 154 -7.87 2.29 -0.89
C PRO A 154 -7.53 0.83 -1.21
N TRP A 155 -8.54 -0.03 -1.38
CA TRP A 155 -8.32 -1.45 -1.70
C TRP A 155 -7.68 -1.63 -3.09
N ALA A 156 -7.99 -0.78 -4.06
CA ALA A 156 -7.36 -0.79 -5.37
C ALA A 156 -5.87 -0.42 -5.31
N ILE A 157 -5.51 0.56 -4.47
CA ILE A 157 -4.10 0.93 -4.26
C ILE A 157 -3.32 -0.25 -3.68
N TYR A 158 -3.90 -0.94 -2.68
CA TYR A 158 -3.32 -2.16 -2.12
C TYR A 158 -3.24 -3.30 -3.13
N ALA A 159 -4.28 -3.49 -3.94
CA ALA A 159 -4.31 -4.53 -4.96
C ALA A 159 -3.17 -4.34 -5.98
N VAL A 160 -2.93 -3.13 -6.48
CA VAL A 160 -1.85 -2.87 -7.44
C VAL A 160 -0.48 -3.04 -6.80
N GLY A 161 -0.26 -2.51 -5.58
CA GLY A 161 1.00 -2.69 -4.86
C GLY A 161 1.29 -4.15 -4.51
N GLY A 162 0.29 -4.86 -4.00
CA GLY A 162 0.35 -6.28 -3.68
C GLY A 162 0.57 -7.14 -4.92
N LEU A 163 -0.10 -6.84 -6.03
CA LEU A 163 0.10 -7.51 -7.31
C LEU A 163 1.51 -7.32 -7.85
N ALA A 164 2.07 -6.11 -7.76
CA ALA A 164 3.43 -5.83 -8.20
C ALA A 164 4.47 -6.66 -7.42
N LEU A 165 4.30 -6.76 -6.09
CA LEU A 165 5.15 -7.59 -5.23
C LEU A 165 4.92 -9.09 -5.47
N ALA A 166 3.67 -9.54 -5.54
CA ALA A 166 3.37 -10.95 -5.75
C ALA A 166 3.89 -11.44 -7.12
N TYR A 167 3.71 -10.63 -8.16
CA TYR A 167 4.22 -10.96 -9.50
C TYR A 167 5.75 -10.98 -9.54
N THR A 168 6.43 -9.99 -8.95
CA THR A 168 7.89 -9.95 -8.99
C THR A 168 8.51 -11.08 -8.16
N THR A 169 7.92 -11.40 -7.00
CA THR A 169 8.43 -12.42 -6.09
C THR A 169 8.08 -13.82 -6.56
N PHE A 170 6.80 -14.13 -6.73
CA PHE A 170 6.34 -15.49 -7.00
C PHE A 170 6.41 -15.87 -8.48
N ARG A 171 6.04 -14.95 -9.39
CA ARG A 171 6.07 -15.24 -10.84
C ARG A 171 7.44 -15.02 -11.48
N LYS A 172 8.23 -14.05 -10.99
CA LYS A 172 9.56 -13.72 -11.54
C LYS A 172 10.73 -14.18 -10.67
N GLY A 173 10.48 -14.77 -9.50
CA GLY A 173 11.54 -15.30 -8.63
C GLY A 173 12.50 -14.25 -8.10
N ARG A 174 12.10 -12.98 -8.03
CA ARG A 174 12.95 -11.89 -7.51
C ARG A 174 12.77 -11.76 -6.00
N GLY A 175 13.65 -11.00 -5.35
CA GLY A 175 13.54 -10.72 -3.91
C GLY A 175 12.28 -9.93 -3.55
N ASN A 176 11.78 -10.10 -2.32
CA ASN A 176 10.56 -9.45 -1.81
C ASN A 176 10.78 -7.98 -1.38
N ARG A 177 11.49 -7.19 -2.19
CA ARG A 177 11.73 -5.76 -1.95
C ARG A 177 10.84 -4.94 -2.88
N ILE A 178 10.34 -3.79 -2.44
CA ILE A 178 9.57 -2.87 -3.30
C ILE A 178 10.38 -2.50 -4.56
N SER A 179 11.69 -2.28 -4.41
CA SER A 179 12.58 -1.99 -5.55
C SER A 179 12.63 -3.11 -6.60
N ALA A 180 12.35 -4.36 -6.23
CA ALA A 180 12.33 -5.48 -7.17
C ALA A 180 11.20 -5.35 -8.21
N ALA A 181 10.07 -4.74 -7.83
CA ALA A 181 8.96 -4.47 -8.74
C ALA A 181 9.36 -3.48 -9.86
N PHE A 182 10.32 -2.60 -9.60
CA PHE A 182 10.79 -1.59 -10.55
C PHE A 182 11.97 -2.04 -11.42
N VAL A 183 12.52 -3.24 -11.21
CA VAL A 183 13.62 -3.78 -12.04
C VAL A 183 13.34 -3.68 -13.54
N PRO A 184 12.14 -4.01 -14.07
CA PRO A 184 11.87 -3.89 -15.51
C PRO A 184 12.02 -2.46 -16.05
N LEU A 185 11.73 -1.44 -15.22
CA LEU A 185 11.83 -0.03 -15.60
C LEU A 185 13.25 0.51 -15.45
N ILE A 186 13.95 0.11 -14.38
CA ILE A 186 15.29 0.60 -14.05
C ILE A 186 16.38 -0.14 -14.83
N ALA A 187 16.23 -1.45 -15.05
CA ALA A 187 17.21 -2.24 -15.80
C ALA A 187 17.27 -1.86 -17.29
N GLY A 188 16.16 -1.36 -17.86
CA GLY A 188 16.16 -0.75 -19.20
C GLY A 188 17.01 0.52 -19.30
N VAL A 189 17.23 1.22 -18.18
CA VAL A 189 18.11 2.40 -18.07
C VAL A 189 19.56 2.01 -17.72
N ARG A 190 19.77 0.82 -17.15
CA ARG A 190 21.07 0.26 -16.73
C ARG A 190 21.61 -0.84 -17.65
N SER A 191 21.18 -0.91 -18.92
CA SER A 191 21.68 -1.84 -19.94
C SER A 191 23.13 -1.54 -20.39
N GLY A 192 24.02 -1.36 -19.42
CA GLY A 192 25.48 -1.37 -19.51
C GLY A 192 26.14 -2.16 -18.36
N ALA A 193 25.41 -2.98 -17.60
CA ALA A 193 25.99 -3.88 -16.59
C ALA A 193 25.54 -5.33 -16.81
N SER A 194 26.54 -6.19 -17.04
CA SER A 194 26.52 -7.58 -17.49
C SER A 194 25.52 -8.51 -16.78
N PRO A 195 24.95 -9.52 -17.48
CA PRO A 195 24.17 -10.56 -16.85
C PRO A 195 25.06 -11.46 -15.97
N GLU A 196 24.70 -11.58 -14.70
CA GLU A 196 25.25 -12.60 -13.80
C GLU A 196 24.91 -13.99 -14.35
N LYS A 197 25.95 -14.78 -14.58
CA LYS A 197 25.87 -16.17 -15.02
C LYS A 197 25.29 -17.02 -13.90
N HIS A 198 24.18 -17.71 -14.14
CA HIS A 198 23.88 -18.94 -13.41
C HIS A 198 24.65 -20.10 -14.05
N PRO A 199 25.33 -20.96 -13.26
CA PRO A 199 25.90 -22.20 -13.78
C PRO A 199 24.78 -23.20 -14.11
N PRO A 200 24.97 -24.07 -15.12
CA PRO A 200 24.00 -25.10 -15.45
C PRO A 200 23.89 -26.13 -14.33
N SER A 201 22.65 -26.54 -14.03
CA SER A 201 22.34 -27.71 -13.22
C SER A 201 22.75 -28.97 -13.98
N GLU A 202 23.66 -29.75 -13.41
CA GLU A 202 23.78 -31.19 -13.69
C GLU A 202 22.64 -31.96 -13.02
#